data_AF-A0A7C4MW56-F1
#
_entry.id   AF-A0A7C4MW56-F1
#
_cell.length_a   1.000
_cell.length_b   1.000
_cell.length_c   1.000
_cell.angle_alpha   90.00
_cell.angle_beta   90.00
_cell.angle_gamma   90.00
#
_symmetry.space_group_name_H-M   'P 1'
#
loop_
_entity.id
_entity.type
_entity.pdbx_description
1 polymer ?
#
loop_
_entity_poly.entity_id
_entity_poly.type
_entity_poly.pdbx_seq_one_letter_code
_entity_poly.pdbx_strand_id
1 'polypeptide(L)'
;MRTFVLGILGGTLLLIGVIVALYGARLTSRIKKLTSVAEQISVGEMDAEIPVTSKDEIGDLAEAIGRMQESIRLSIERLRRRR
;
A
#
# COMPACT_ATOMS: atom_id res chain seq x y z
N MET A 1 4.14 -44.15 -12.56
CA MET A 1 3.79 -43.49 -11.28
C MET A 1 4.82 -42.44 -10.86
N ARG A 2 6.12 -42.78 -10.69
CA ARG A 2 7.16 -41.84 -10.21
C ARG A 2 7.31 -40.56 -11.03
N THR A 3 7.33 -40.65 -12.35
CA THR A 3 7.45 -39.49 -13.26
C THR A 3 6.24 -38.56 -13.20
N PHE A 4 5.03 -39.11 -13.08
CA PHE A 4 3.81 -38.34 -12.88
C PHE A 4 3.83 -37.57 -11.55
N VAL A 5 4.28 -38.21 -10.46
CA VAL A 5 4.41 -37.56 -9.14
C VAL A 5 5.40 -36.39 -9.19
N LEU A 6 6.55 -36.57 -9.85
CA LEU A 6 7.55 -35.50 -10.03
C LEU A 6 7.00 -34.33 -10.87
N GLY A 7 6.22 -34.62 -11.91
CA GLY A 7 5.57 -33.58 -12.72
C GLY A 7 4.57 -32.74 -11.92
N ILE A 8 3.73 -33.39 -11.11
CA ILE A 8 2.76 -32.70 -10.23
C ILE A 8 3.47 -31.84 -9.19
N LEU A 9 4.52 -32.38 -8.55
CA LEU A 9 5.33 -31.65 -7.58
C LEU A 9 5.98 -30.40 -8.20
N GLY A 10 6.62 -30.55 -9.36
CA GLY A 10 7.25 -29.44 -10.07
C GLY A 10 6.23 -28.38 -10.51
N GLY A 11 5.09 -28.82 -11.06
CA GLY A 11 4.00 -27.92 -11.45
C GLY A 11 3.42 -27.15 -10.27
N THR A 12 3.26 -27.80 -9.12
CA THR A 12 2.73 -27.17 -7.90
C THR A 12 3.71 -26.14 -7.34
N LEU A 13 5.01 -26.46 -7.29
CA LEU A 13 6.05 -25.51 -6.87
C LEU A 13 6.10 -24.28 -7.79
N LEU A 14 6.02 -24.49 -9.10
CA LEU A 14 6.00 -23.40 -10.06
C LEU A 14 4.76 -22.52 -9.87
N LEU A 15 3.58 -23.14 -9.70
CA LEU A 15 2.34 -22.42 -9.46
C LEU A 15 2.40 -21.57 -8.18
N ILE A 16 2.91 -22.12 -7.08
CA ILE A 16 3.12 -21.37 -5.83
C ILE A 16 4.06 -20.19 -6.06
N GLY A 17 5.18 -20.41 -6.75
CA GLY A 17 6.15 -19.35 -7.06
C GLY A 17 5.52 -18.19 -7.83
N VAL A 18 4.72 -18.51 -8.85
CA VAL A 18 3.99 -17.49 -9.64
C VAL A 18 2.99 -16.72 -8.78
N ILE A 19 2.20 -17.42 -7.96
CA ILE A 19 1.22 -16.79 -7.05
C ILE A 19 1.93 -15.84 -6.08
N VAL A 20 3.00 -16.30 -5.41
CA VAL A 20 3.75 -15.48 -4.45
C VAL A 20 4.35 -14.25 -5.13
N ALA A 21 4.93 -14.40 -6.32
CA ALA A 21 5.49 -13.28 -7.07
C ALA A 21 4.43 -12.22 -7.43
N LEU A 22 3.26 -12.66 -7.91
CA LEU A 22 2.16 -11.76 -8.26
C LEU A 22 1.60 -11.02 -7.03
N TYR A 23 1.37 -11.73 -5.92
CA TYR A 23 0.89 -11.11 -4.68
C TYR A 23 1.93 -10.15 -4.10
N GLY A 24 3.21 -10.55 -4.07
CA GLY A 24 4.31 -9.71 -3.59
C GLY A 24 4.48 -8.43 -4.41
N ALA A 25 4.40 -8.52 -5.75
CA ALA A 25 4.45 -7.35 -6.62
C ALA A 25 3.28 -6.39 -6.36
N ARG A 26 2.05 -6.92 -6.20
CA ARG A 26 0.85 -6.11 -5.91
C ARG A 26 0.95 -5.42 -4.55
N LEU A 27 1.37 -6.13 -3.51
CA LEU A 27 1.56 -5.59 -2.17
C LEU A 27 2.62 -4.48 -2.17
N THR A 28 3.77 -4.75 -2.77
CA THR A 28 4.88 -3.78 -2.89
C THR A 28 4.43 -2.52 -3.62
N SER A 29 3.66 -2.66 -4.70
CA SER A 29 3.13 -1.51 -5.44
C SER A 29 2.21 -0.65 -4.57
N ARG A 30 1.33 -1.26 -3.77
CA ARG A 30 0.45 -0.52 -2.86
C ARG A 30 1.22 0.22 -1.77
N ILE A 31 2.20 -0.42 -1.15
CA ILE A 31 3.05 0.21 -0.13
C ILE A 31 3.79 1.40 -0.74
N LYS A 32 4.41 1.25 -1.92
CA LYS A 32 5.10 2.35 -2.60
C LYS A 32 4.18 3.54 -2.90
N LYS A 33 2.92 3.30 -3.26
CA LYS A 33 1.94 4.38 -3.46
C LYS A 33 1.67 5.15 -2.16
N LEU A 34 1.47 4.44 -1.05
CA LEU A 34 1.27 5.08 0.26
C LEU A 34 2.52 5.85 0.70
N THR A 35 3.72 5.31 0.49
CA THR A 35 4.98 6.01 0.74
C THR A 35 5.08 7.30 -0.07
N SER A 36 4.74 7.26 -1.36
CA SER A 36 4.77 8.46 -2.21
C SER A 36 3.79 9.54 -1.74
N VAL A 37 2.60 9.16 -1.26
CA VAL A 37 1.66 10.14 -0.68
C VAL A 37 2.19 10.71 0.64
N ALA A 38 2.78 9.87 1.50
CA ALA A 38 3.40 10.34 2.73
C ALA A 38 4.57 11.32 2.46
N GLU A 39 5.36 11.09 1.41
CA GLU A 39 6.43 11.99 0.98
C GLU A 39 5.88 13.33 0.48
N GLN A 40 4.81 13.34 -0.33
CA GLN A 40 4.10 14.56 -0.73
C GLN A 40 3.59 15.36 0.48
N ILE A 41 2.92 14.69 1.42
CA ILE A 41 2.44 15.31 2.66
C ILE A 41 3.60 15.92 3.45
N SER A 42 4.76 15.25 3.50
CA SER A 42 5.94 15.73 4.23
C SER A 42 6.51 17.06 3.72
N VAL A 43 6.33 17.36 2.43
CA VAL A 43 6.73 18.63 1.81
C VAL A 43 5.61 19.68 1.76
N GLY A 44 4.46 19.37 2.35
CA GLY A 44 3.31 20.27 2.46
C GLY A 44 2.32 20.19 1.29
N GLU A 45 2.45 19.21 0.41
CA GLU A 45 1.47 18.92 -0.64
C GLU A 45 0.29 18.17 -0.04
N MET A 46 -0.68 18.93 0.47
CA MET A 46 -1.83 18.37 1.18
C MET A 46 -2.94 17.91 0.23
N ASP A 47 -2.91 18.19 -1.06
CA ASP A 47 -3.98 17.83 -2.00
C ASP A 47 -3.83 16.42 -2.58
N ALA A 48 -2.81 15.68 -2.16
CA ALA A 48 -2.59 14.30 -2.57
C ALA A 48 -3.77 13.40 -2.16
N GLU A 49 -4.36 12.72 -3.14
CA GLU A 49 -5.47 11.80 -2.93
C GLU A 49 -4.95 10.42 -2.49
N ILE A 50 -5.44 9.90 -1.37
CA ILE A 50 -5.06 8.57 -0.86
C ILE A 50 -6.08 7.55 -1.36
N PRO A 51 -5.73 6.67 -2.32
CA PRO A 51 -6.67 5.70 -2.85
C PRO A 51 -6.91 4.56 -1.85
N VAL A 52 -7.92 4.71 -0.99
CA VAL A 52 -8.38 3.64 -0.08
C VAL A 52 -9.22 2.64 -0.88
N THR A 53 -8.56 1.67 -1.50
CA THR A 53 -9.22 0.67 -2.37
C THR A 53 -9.18 -0.74 -1.81
N SER A 54 -8.68 -0.91 -0.59
CA SER A 54 -8.48 -2.22 0.02
C SER A 54 -9.26 -2.34 1.33
N LYS A 55 -9.72 -3.55 1.64
CA LYS A 55 -10.42 -3.90 2.90
C LYS A 55 -9.56 -4.78 3.80
N ASP A 56 -8.25 -4.69 3.63
CA ASP A 56 -7.22 -5.41 4.38
C ASP A 56 -6.38 -4.38 5.17
N GLU A 57 -5.30 -4.86 5.80
CA GLU A 57 -4.41 -4.04 6.63
C GLU A 57 -3.78 -2.87 5.85
N ILE A 58 -3.68 -2.98 4.51
CA ILE A 58 -3.20 -1.89 3.65
C ILE A 58 -4.26 -0.81 3.47
N GLY A 59 -5.54 -1.19 3.47
CA GLY A 59 -6.67 -0.26 3.54
C GLY A 59 -6.67 0.51 4.84
N ASP A 60 -6.53 -0.19 5.96
CA ASP A 60 -6.47 0.43 7.29
C ASP A 60 -5.28 1.40 7.42
N LEU A 61 -4.13 1.02 6.87
CA LEU A 61 -2.95 1.89 6.81
C LEU A 61 -3.21 3.14 5.96
N ALA A 62 -3.86 2.99 4.80
CA ALA A 62 -4.22 4.12 3.94
C ALA A 62 -5.16 5.09 4.66
N GLU A 63 -6.16 4.58 5.37
CA GLU A 63 -7.09 5.40 6.15
C GLU A 63 -6.38 6.13 7.30
N ALA A 64 -5.46 5.46 8.01
CA ALA A 64 -4.67 6.07 9.06
C ALA A 64 -3.81 7.22 8.54
N ILE A 65 -3.18 7.07 7.38
CA ILE A 65 -2.41 8.15 6.72
C ILE A 65 -3.34 9.30 6.35
N GLY A 66 -4.55 9.04 5.85
CA GLY A 66 -5.53 10.07 5.52
C GLY A 66 -5.98 10.88 6.74
N ARG A 67 -6.22 10.22 7.88
CA ARG A 67 -6.50 10.91 9.15
C ARG A 67 -5.31 11.78 9.61
N MET A 68 -4.09 11.30 9.40
CA MET A 68 -2.86 12.07 9.71
C MET A 68 -2.75 13.31 8.81
N GLN A 69 -2.97 13.17 7.50
CA GLN A 69 -2.99 14.28 6.54
C GLN A 69 -3.99 15.35 6.98
N GLU A 70 -5.22 14.97 7.30
CA GLU A 70 -6.25 15.92 7.73
C GLU A 70 -5.86 16.64 9.03
N SER A 71 -5.33 15.91 10.02
CA SER A 71 -4.86 16.50 11.28
C SER A 71 -3.75 17.53 11.07
N ILE A 72 -2.79 17.25 10.18
CA ILE A 72 -1.72 18.17 9.81
C ILE A 72 -2.30 19.41 9.11
N ARG A 73 -3.23 19.22 8.15
CA ARG A 73 -3.88 20.31 7.41
C ARG A 73 -4.55 21.29 8.38
N LEU A 74 -5.36 20.77 9.29
CA LEU A 74 -6.06 21.56 10.31
C LEU A 74 -5.08 22.28 11.24
N SER A 75 -3.95 21.65 11.58
CA SER A 75 -2.92 22.25 12.43
C SER A 75 -2.25 23.44 11.73
N ILE A 76 -1.94 23.31 10.44
CA ILE A 76 -1.39 24.40 9.61
C ILE A 76 -2.39 25.55 9.48
N GLU A 77 -3.67 25.26 9.24
CA GLU A 77 -4.71 26.28 9.11
C GLU A 77 -4.89 27.09 10.41
N ARG A 78 -4.85 26.41 11.57
CA ARG A 78 -4.90 27.08 12.88
C ARG A 78 -3.73 28.02 13.11
N LEU A 79 -2.52 27.65 12.68
CA LEU A 79 -1.35 28.51 12.77
C LEU A 79 -1.48 29.75 11.88
N ARG A 80 -2.03 29.58 10.67
CA ARG A 80 -2.30 30.71 9.75
C ARG A 80 -3.32 31.70 10.32
N ARG A 81 -4.37 31.23 11.00
CA ARG A 81 -5.39 32.09 11.61
C ARG A 81 -4.91 32.89 12.83
N ARG A 82 -3.81 32.46 13.47
CA ARG A 82 -3.21 33.15 14.64
C ARG A 82 -2.22 34.25 14.23
N ARG A 83 -1.87 34.33 12.95
CA ARG A 83 -0.98 35.34 12.38
C ARG A 83 -1.82 36.44 11.74
#